data_AF-A0A3N6FNH6-F1
#
_entry.id   AF-A0A3N6FNH6-F1
#
_cell.length_a   1.000
_cell.length_b   1.000
_cell.length_c   1.000
_cell.angle_alpha   90.00
_cell.angle_beta   90.00
_cell.angle_gamma   90.00
#
_symmetry.space_group_name_H-M   'P 1'
#
loop_
_entity.id
_entity.type
_entity.pdbx_description
1 polymer ?
#
loop_
_entity_poly.entity_id
_entity_poly.type
_entity_poly.pdbx_seq_one_letter_code
_entity_poly.pdbx_strand_id
1 'polypeptide(L)'
;MAAPIDTVADDDALYVLTAVLLTPAQFPSVLGDDYPAACAALALEPYSEGYGLVLGQDGSGARWTVVVEDVSLVAVAIAAWDCGMDYDLSPDDRSVVCALPGWPLPVAVAAPGVAAPHDPLPDPEAEGTEPAPLTPPDTESWGPAQRRMGADEIAHQWTAWREQIDDETAFADPPGTDSTGGEATPGSGPEPASGSGPESAPGAGPGSEPVPEPDPRLDAPDPHPEAEVQGEGGIETEAGGDQADDAAVSPVTDSPSGVHPGIRRALAQAHDYIDAPPPPGRVRSSFATGEARMLRADGPGWSLVARTDDIAFILLDEEPGEVLPVGRGSELPGLLKGLDALAVRPA
;
A
#
# COMPACT_ATOMS: atom_id res chain seq x y z
N MET A 1 0.39 -46.84 23.21
CA MET A 1 0.32 -45.52 23.85
C MET A 1 1.65 -44.83 23.59
N ALA A 2 1.69 -43.94 22.61
CA ALA A 2 2.84 -43.07 22.39
C ALA A 2 2.77 -41.97 23.45
N ALA A 3 3.88 -41.76 24.16
CA ALA A 3 4.02 -40.61 25.05
C ALA A 3 3.94 -39.32 24.21
N PRO A 4 3.33 -38.23 24.72
CA PRO A 4 3.45 -36.95 24.06
C PRO A 4 4.94 -36.57 24.06
N ILE A 5 5.41 -36.12 22.91
CA ILE A 5 6.71 -35.50 22.74
C ILE A 5 6.54 -34.13 23.41
N ASP A 6 6.80 -34.09 24.71
CA ASP A 6 6.89 -32.84 25.47
C ASP A 6 8.22 -32.20 25.05
N THR A 7 8.21 -31.56 23.88
CA THR A 7 9.22 -30.56 23.56
C THR A 7 8.94 -29.41 24.50
N VAL A 8 9.59 -29.43 25.67
CA VAL A 8 9.81 -28.23 26.45
C VAL A 8 10.54 -27.30 25.49
N ALA A 9 9.80 -26.41 24.84
CA ALA A 9 10.41 -25.27 24.21
C ALA A 9 11.17 -24.55 25.31
N ASP A 10 12.39 -24.11 25.02
CA ASP A 10 13.04 -23.15 25.90
C ASP A 10 12.02 -22.02 26.13
N ASP A 11 11.72 -21.69 27.38
CA ASP A 11 10.79 -20.58 27.68
C ASP A 11 11.27 -19.26 27.04
N ASP A 12 12.58 -19.19 26.75
CA ASP A 12 13.28 -18.10 26.06
C ASP A 12 13.20 -18.18 24.51
N ALA A 13 12.60 -19.22 23.93
CA ALA A 13 12.51 -19.37 22.47
C ALA A 13 11.43 -18.47 21.87
N LEU A 14 11.80 -17.68 20.86
CA LEU A 14 10.88 -16.85 20.11
C LEU A 14 10.11 -17.68 19.07
N TYR A 15 8.79 -17.75 19.21
CA TYR A 15 7.88 -18.25 18.19
C TYR A 15 7.60 -17.14 17.18
N VAL A 16 8.18 -17.28 15.98
CA VAL A 16 7.99 -16.33 14.87
C VAL A 16 6.55 -16.39 14.35
N LEU A 17 5.87 -15.25 14.31
CA LEU A 17 4.53 -15.12 13.76
C LEU A 17 4.54 -14.49 12.37
N THR A 18 5.39 -13.49 12.18
CA THR A 18 5.56 -12.79 10.90
C THR A 18 6.89 -12.05 10.87
N ALA A 19 7.28 -11.58 9.70
CA ALA A 19 8.43 -10.73 9.52
C ALA A 19 8.16 -9.65 8.47
N VAL A 20 8.81 -8.50 8.61
CA VAL A 20 8.71 -7.39 7.67
C VAL A 20 10.09 -6.78 7.40
N LEU A 21 10.24 -6.19 6.22
CA LEU A 21 11.45 -5.44 5.88
C LEU A 21 11.35 -4.00 6.41
N LEU A 22 12.46 -3.47 6.91
CA LEU A 22 12.66 -2.09 7.30
C LEU A 22 13.91 -1.57 6.58
N THR A 23 13.76 -1.21 5.30
CA THR A 23 14.85 -0.81 4.41
C THR A 23 14.55 0.55 3.77
N PRO A 24 15.56 1.24 3.20
CA PRO A 24 15.35 2.48 2.46
C PRO A 24 14.32 2.39 1.32
N ALA A 25 14.14 1.21 0.71
CA ALA A 25 13.19 0.98 -0.38
C ALA A 25 11.81 0.50 0.09
N GLN A 26 11.76 -0.24 1.21
CA GLN A 26 10.57 -0.93 1.68
C GLN A 26 10.51 -0.98 3.20
N PHE A 27 9.44 -0.43 3.77
CA PHE A 27 9.13 -0.47 5.20
C PHE A 27 7.62 -0.31 5.41
N PRO A 28 7.07 -0.71 6.57
CA PRO A 28 5.66 -0.49 6.89
C PRO A 28 5.37 1.01 7.02
N SER A 29 4.55 1.55 6.13
CA SER A 29 4.30 2.99 6.06
C SER A 29 3.69 3.55 7.34
N VAL A 30 2.93 2.74 8.09
CA VAL A 30 2.33 3.17 9.36
C VAL A 30 3.39 3.74 10.33
N LEU A 31 4.64 3.25 10.25
CA LEU A 31 5.76 3.64 11.12
C LEU A 31 6.35 5.02 10.79
N GLY A 32 6.19 5.55 9.58
CA GLY A 32 6.78 6.83 9.22
C GLY A 32 6.55 7.26 7.77
N ASP A 33 6.81 8.54 7.49
CA ASP A 33 6.74 9.09 6.13
C ASP A 33 7.98 8.76 5.27
N ASP A 34 9.06 8.29 5.90
CA ASP A 34 10.31 7.90 5.26
C ASP A 34 11.07 6.89 6.13
N TYR A 35 12.15 6.33 5.57
CA TYR A 35 12.93 5.28 6.24
C TYR A 35 13.55 5.75 7.57
N PRO A 36 14.21 6.94 7.64
CA PRO A 36 14.69 7.45 8.93
C PRO A 36 13.60 7.64 9.99
N ALA A 37 12.43 8.14 9.62
CA ALA A 37 11.30 8.27 10.54
C ALA A 37 10.81 6.90 11.05
N ALA A 38 10.74 5.90 10.17
CA ALA A 38 10.37 4.54 10.55
C ALA A 38 11.40 3.87 11.49
N CYS A 39 12.70 4.10 11.28
CA CYS A 39 13.74 3.67 12.22
C CYS A 39 13.61 4.36 13.58
N ALA A 40 13.36 5.67 13.58
CA ALA A 40 13.20 6.45 14.81
C ALA A 40 12.00 5.98 15.66
N ALA A 41 10.92 5.51 15.03
CA ALA A 41 9.77 4.93 15.72
C ALA A 41 10.12 3.66 16.53
N LEU A 42 11.25 3.01 16.20
CA LEU A 42 11.78 1.83 16.88
C LEU A 42 13.05 2.14 17.69
N ALA A 43 13.38 3.43 17.86
CA ALA A 43 14.62 3.90 18.48
C ALA A 43 15.90 3.33 17.82
N LEU A 44 15.84 3.09 16.49
CA LEU A 44 16.97 2.64 15.69
C LEU A 44 17.64 3.79 14.95
N GLU A 45 18.95 3.71 14.77
CA GLU A 45 19.66 4.56 13.83
C GLU A 45 19.44 4.05 12.39
N PRO A 46 19.23 4.94 11.40
CA PRO A 46 19.09 4.53 10.01
C PRO A 46 20.36 3.83 9.50
N TYR A 47 20.18 2.65 8.90
CA TYR A 47 21.26 1.83 8.35
C TYR A 47 21.06 1.66 6.84
N SER A 48 22.12 1.81 6.04
CA SER A 48 22.01 1.84 4.58
C SER A 48 21.46 0.55 3.97
N GLU A 49 21.81 -0.58 4.56
CA GLU A 49 21.38 -1.91 4.15
C GLU A 49 19.96 -2.21 4.67
N GLY A 50 19.53 -1.53 5.72
CA GLY A 50 18.25 -1.72 6.39
C GLY A 50 18.28 -2.82 7.46
N TYR A 51 17.10 -3.14 7.97
CA TYR A 51 16.87 -4.17 8.97
C TYR A 51 15.74 -5.10 8.52
N GLY A 52 15.75 -6.32 9.02
CA GLY A 52 14.58 -7.17 9.11
C GLY A 52 13.95 -7.04 10.49
N LEU A 53 12.62 -7.03 10.57
CA LEU A 53 11.88 -7.11 11.83
C LEU A 53 11.19 -8.45 11.91
N VAL A 54 11.45 -9.21 12.97
CA VAL A 54 10.80 -10.48 13.26
C VAL A 54 9.86 -10.28 14.44
N LEU A 55 8.56 -10.43 14.19
CA LEU A 55 7.53 -10.28 15.21
C LEU A 55 7.14 -11.66 15.70
N GLY A 56 7.31 -11.89 16.99
CA GLY A 56 7.03 -13.18 17.61
C GLY A 56 6.60 -13.04 19.06
N GLN A 57 6.37 -14.19 19.68
CA GLN A 57 6.07 -14.30 21.10
C GLN A 57 6.96 -15.37 21.75
N ASP A 58 7.27 -15.22 23.03
CA ASP A 58 7.95 -16.28 23.78
C ASP A 58 6.97 -17.37 24.26
N GLY A 59 7.49 -18.38 24.98
CA GLY A 59 6.68 -19.49 25.51
C GLY A 59 5.58 -19.06 26.47
N SER A 60 5.73 -17.90 27.12
CA SER A 60 4.73 -17.32 28.02
C SER A 60 3.62 -16.57 27.27
N GLY A 61 3.85 -16.20 26.00
CA GLY A 61 2.99 -15.35 25.20
C GLY A 61 3.36 -13.86 25.23
N ALA A 62 4.49 -13.49 25.81
CA ALA A 62 4.94 -12.11 25.77
C ALA A 62 5.45 -11.74 24.37
N ARG A 63 5.08 -10.54 23.92
CA ARG A 63 5.30 -10.06 22.56
C ARG A 63 6.67 -9.41 22.41
N TRP A 64 7.38 -9.78 21.34
CA TRP A 64 8.70 -9.27 21.02
C TRP A 64 8.86 -8.91 19.54
N THR A 65 9.60 -7.84 19.28
CA THR A 65 10.09 -7.46 17.97
C THR A 65 11.61 -7.60 17.96
N VAL A 66 12.12 -8.60 17.24
CA VAL A 66 13.56 -8.81 17.08
C VAL A 66 14.04 -8.10 15.82
N VAL A 67 15.00 -7.20 15.98
CA VAL A 67 15.60 -6.42 14.90
C VAL A 67 16.87 -7.14 14.43
N VAL A 68 16.93 -7.44 13.14
CA VAL A 68 17.99 -8.24 12.52
C VAL A 68 18.69 -7.43 11.43
N GLU A 69 20.02 -7.39 11.41
CA GLU A 69 20.79 -6.70 10.36
C GLU A 69 20.97 -7.53 9.08
N ASP A 70 20.77 -8.85 9.15
CA ASP A 70 20.71 -9.71 7.96
C ASP A 70 19.34 -9.59 7.28
N VAL A 71 19.21 -8.56 6.46
CA VAL A 71 18.00 -8.28 5.66
C VAL A 71 17.72 -9.41 4.65
N SER A 72 18.76 -10.07 4.15
CA SER A 72 18.62 -11.13 3.15
C SER A 72 17.93 -12.35 3.73
N LEU A 73 18.28 -12.74 4.97
CA LEU A 73 17.61 -13.81 5.69
C LEU A 73 16.10 -13.56 5.81
N VAL A 74 15.71 -12.35 6.24
CA VAL A 74 14.31 -11.99 6.41
C VAL A 74 13.58 -11.89 5.07
N ALA A 75 14.20 -11.32 4.04
CA ALA A 75 13.61 -11.24 2.71
C ALA A 75 13.36 -12.62 2.09
N VAL A 76 14.28 -13.58 2.30
CA VAL A 76 14.11 -14.96 1.84
C VAL A 76 12.96 -15.64 2.56
N ALA A 77 12.82 -15.45 3.87
CA ALA A 77 11.70 -16.00 4.64
C ALA A 77 10.35 -15.48 4.11
N ILE A 78 10.22 -14.16 3.94
CA ILE A 78 9.01 -13.52 3.41
C ILE A 78 8.68 -14.09 2.02
N ALA A 79 9.66 -14.12 1.10
CA ALA A 79 9.45 -14.64 -0.25
C ALA A 79 9.04 -16.12 -0.26
N ALA A 80 9.58 -16.93 0.66
CA ALA A 80 9.19 -18.33 0.80
C ALA A 80 7.73 -18.46 1.25
N TRP A 81 7.32 -17.72 2.28
CA TRP A 81 5.95 -17.73 2.79
C TRP A 81 4.94 -17.19 1.77
N ASP A 82 5.28 -16.12 1.04
CA ASP A 82 4.45 -15.57 -0.05
C ASP A 82 4.21 -16.59 -1.17
N CYS A 83 5.19 -17.47 -1.40
CA CYS A 83 5.07 -18.60 -2.34
C CYS A 83 4.41 -19.85 -1.73
N GLY A 84 3.96 -19.80 -0.47
CA GLY A 84 3.37 -20.92 0.25
C GLY A 84 4.36 -22.03 0.62
N MET A 85 5.66 -21.72 0.65
CA MET A 85 6.71 -22.65 1.08
C MET A 85 6.96 -22.51 2.58
N ASP A 86 7.33 -23.62 3.22
CA ASP A 86 7.78 -23.62 4.60
C ASP A 86 9.20 -23.05 4.70
N TYR A 87 9.42 -22.20 5.68
CA TYR A 87 10.72 -21.60 5.98
C TYR A 87 10.79 -21.28 7.47
N ASP A 88 11.78 -21.89 8.14
CA ASP A 88 12.06 -21.66 9.56
C ASP A 88 13.01 -20.46 9.71
N LEU A 89 12.44 -19.31 10.06
CA LEU A 89 13.20 -18.08 10.27
C LEU A 89 13.82 -18.08 11.66
N SER A 90 15.11 -18.39 11.74
CA SER A 90 15.90 -18.35 12.97
C SER A 90 17.12 -17.44 12.79
N PRO A 91 17.03 -16.16 13.19
CA PRO A 91 18.17 -15.25 13.17
C PRO A 91 19.32 -15.75 14.07
N ASP A 92 20.55 -15.59 13.61
CA ASP A 92 21.75 -15.86 14.42
C ASP A 92 21.94 -14.74 15.45
N ASP A 93 22.39 -15.07 16.66
CA ASP A 93 22.62 -14.09 17.73
C ASP A 93 23.54 -12.94 17.31
N ARG A 94 24.43 -13.15 16.32
CA ARG A 94 25.32 -12.10 15.82
C ARG A 94 24.64 -11.12 14.88
N SER A 95 23.55 -11.51 14.23
CA SER A 95 22.77 -10.62 13.35
C SER A 95 21.62 -9.93 14.08
N VAL A 96 21.33 -10.34 15.32
CA VAL A 96 20.36 -9.64 16.17
C VAL A 96 20.96 -8.36 16.71
N VAL A 97 20.34 -7.23 16.39
CA VAL A 97 20.74 -5.90 16.87
C VAL A 97 20.16 -5.63 18.25
N CYS A 98 18.86 -5.88 18.42
CA CYS A 98 18.14 -5.77 19.68
C CYS A 98 16.81 -6.54 19.64
N ALA A 99 16.25 -6.80 20.82
CA ALA A 99 14.88 -7.24 21.00
C ALA A 99 14.10 -6.12 21.71
N LEU A 100 13.01 -5.69 21.08
CA LEU A 100 12.14 -4.63 21.60
C LEU A 100 10.86 -5.26 22.14
N PRO A 101 10.38 -4.86 23.33
CA PRO A 101 9.12 -5.36 23.86
C PRO A 101 7.95 -4.90 22.99
N GLY A 102 6.92 -5.74 22.82
CA GLY A 102 5.73 -5.41 22.04
C GLY A 102 5.89 -5.54 20.52
N TRP A 103 4.85 -5.14 19.78
CA TRP A 103 4.82 -5.17 18.32
C TRP A 103 4.47 -3.78 17.75
N PRO A 104 5.22 -3.28 16.75
CA PRO A 104 4.95 -2.00 16.12
C PRO A 104 3.83 -2.07 15.07
N LEU A 105 3.33 -3.28 14.78
CA LEU A 105 2.29 -3.56 13.79
C LEU A 105 1.15 -4.37 14.42
N PRO A 106 -0.08 -4.22 13.92
CA PRO A 106 -1.22 -4.98 14.44
C PRO A 106 -1.09 -6.46 14.04
N VAL A 107 -0.61 -7.28 14.98
CA VAL A 107 -0.62 -8.74 14.89
C VAL A 107 -1.56 -9.25 15.98
N ALA A 108 -2.55 -10.04 15.58
CA ALA A 108 -3.64 -10.51 16.46
C ALA A 108 -3.60 -12.02 16.72
N VAL A 109 -2.68 -12.74 16.09
CA VAL A 109 -2.58 -14.19 16.18
C VAL A 109 -1.60 -14.62 17.25
N ALA A 110 -1.85 -15.78 17.85
CA ALA A 110 -0.93 -16.47 18.75
C ALA A 110 -0.35 -17.69 18.04
N ALA A 111 0.89 -18.04 18.36
CA ALA A 111 1.46 -19.31 17.97
C ALA A 111 0.65 -20.48 18.57
N PRO A 112 0.47 -21.59 17.84
CA PRO A 112 -0.30 -22.73 18.33
C PRO A 112 0.22 -23.26 19.67
N GLY A 113 -0.67 -23.41 20.64
CA GLY A 113 -0.35 -23.99 21.96
C GLY A 113 0.30 -23.01 22.95
N VAL A 114 0.55 -21.76 22.57
CA VAL A 114 1.07 -20.70 23.44
C VAL A 114 -0.08 -19.84 23.97
N ALA A 115 0.13 -19.17 25.10
CA ALA A 115 -0.85 -18.26 25.68
C ALA A 115 -1.16 -17.05 24.76
N ALA A 116 -2.21 -16.30 25.12
CA ALA A 116 -2.59 -15.12 24.37
C ALA A 116 -1.47 -14.05 24.38
N PRO A 117 -1.22 -13.35 23.25
CA PRO A 117 -0.22 -12.31 23.17
C PRO A 117 -0.45 -11.20 24.21
N HIS A 118 0.59 -10.84 24.95
CA HIS A 118 0.56 -9.76 25.93
C HIS A 118 1.90 -9.02 26.01
N ASP A 119 1.91 -7.81 26.57
CA ASP A 119 3.17 -7.09 26.76
C ASP A 119 4.02 -7.76 27.85
N PRO A 120 5.35 -7.85 27.66
CA PRO A 120 6.23 -8.36 28.70
C PRO A 120 6.15 -7.48 29.94
N LEU A 121 6.26 -8.11 31.11
CA LEU A 121 6.36 -7.38 32.36
C LEU A 121 7.71 -6.65 32.41
N PRO A 122 7.75 -5.39 32.88
CA PRO A 122 9.00 -4.66 33.02
C PRO A 122 9.91 -5.40 34.02
N ASP A 123 11.20 -5.44 33.72
CA ASP A 123 12.19 -6.03 34.61
C ASP A 123 12.24 -5.23 35.92
N PRO A 124 11.93 -5.85 37.08
CA PRO A 124 11.98 -5.15 38.38
C PRO A 124 13.39 -4.71 38.77
N GLU A 125 14.44 -5.29 38.18
CA GLU A 125 15.84 -4.91 38.41
C GLU A 125 16.31 -3.76 37.51
N ALA A 126 15.60 -3.51 36.40
CA ALA A 126 15.84 -2.35 35.57
C ALA A 126 15.28 -1.10 36.25
N GLU A 127 16.10 -0.06 36.43
CA GLU A 127 15.73 1.20 37.08
C GLU A 127 14.79 2.07 36.19
N GLY A 128 13.70 1.49 35.67
CA GLY A 128 12.73 2.17 34.79
C GLY A 128 13.33 2.67 33.47
N THR A 129 14.45 2.09 33.05
CA THR A 129 15.19 2.48 31.83
C THR A 129 14.80 1.65 30.62
N GLU A 130 14.00 0.58 30.80
CA GLU A 130 13.53 -0.23 29.68
C GLU A 130 12.60 0.56 28.76
N PRO A 131 12.69 0.33 27.44
CA PRO A 131 11.78 0.94 26.50
C PRO A 131 10.35 0.46 26.79
N ALA A 132 9.38 1.38 26.69
CA ALA A 132 7.98 1.01 26.74
C ALA A 132 7.65 0.02 25.60
N PRO A 133 6.77 -0.97 25.82
CA PRO A 133 6.35 -1.89 24.76
C PRO A 133 5.85 -1.15 23.52
N LEU A 134 6.35 -1.56 22.37
CA LEU A 134 5.90 -1.10 21.07
C LEU A 134 4.42 -1.39 20.92
N THR A 135 3.69 -0.36 20.54
CA THR A 135 2.27 -0.43 20.23
C THR A 135 2.08 0.06 18.81
N PRO A 136 1.20 -0.58 18.01
CA PRO A 136 0.87 -0.07 16.70
C PRO A 136 0.37 1.38 16.78
N PRO A 137 0.69 2.24 15.81
CA PRO A 137 0.10 3.58 15.77
C PRO A 137 -1.43 3.52 15.79
N ASP A 138 -2.07 4.55 16.37
CA ASP A 138 -3.54 4.64 16.38
C ASP A 138 -4.07 4.76 14.95
N THR A 139 -4.99 3.85 14.62
CA THR A 139 -5.68 3.76 13.32
C THR A 139 -7.19 3.95 13.46
N GLU A 140 -7.69 4.22 14.66
CA GLU A 140 -9.11 4.49 14.92
C GLU A 140 -9.42 5.98 14.73
N SER A 141 -8.42 6.86 14.87
CA SER A 141 -8.54 8.29 14.63
C SER A 141 -7.74 8.73 13.40
N TRP A 142 -8.27 9.73 12.67
CA TRP A 142 -7.54 10.28 11.54
C TRP A 142 -6.27 10.99 12.00
N GLY A 143 -5.15 10.59 11.41
CA GLY A 143 -3.84 11.17 11.65
C GLY A 143 -2.83 10.65 10.62
N PRO A 144 -1.52 10.96 10.79
CA PRO A 144 -0.52 10.62 9.80
C PRO A 144 -0.44 9.11 9.48
N ALA A 145 -0.59 8.25 10.48
CA ALA A 145 -0.63 6.80 10.29
C ALA A 145 -1.84 6.38 9.42
N GLN A 146 -3.04 6.84 9.78
CA GLN A 146 -4.26 6.57 9.03
C GLN A 146 -4.19 7.06 7.58
N ARG A 147 -3.66 8.27 7.37
CA ARG A 147 -3.44 8.84 6.04
C ARG A 147 -2.51 7.96 5.20
N ARG A 148 -1.38 7.52 5.77
CA ARG A 148 -0.41 6.67 5.08
C ARG A 148 -0.98 5.30 4.73
N MET A 149 -1.74 4.69 5.64
CA MET A 149 -2.43 3.43 5.38
C MET A 149 -3.51 3.58 4.31
N GLY A 150 -4.31 4.64 4.36
CA GLY A 150 -5.32 4.92 3.32
C GLY A 150 -4.69 5.04 1.93
N ALA A 151 -3.52 5.66 1.86
CA ALA A 151 -2.76 5.77 0.62
C ALA A 151 -2.12 4.43 0.18
N ASP A 152 -1.70 3.57 1.10
CA ASP A 152 -1.26 2.22 0.75
C ASP A 152 -2.45 1.36 0.25
N GLU A 153 -3.64 1.52 0.84
CA GLU A 153 -4.87 0.87 0.37
C GLU A 153 -5.25 1.34 -1.04
N ILE A 154 -5.15 2.65 -1.34
CA ILE A 154 -5.32 3.17 -2.70
C ILE A 154 -4.37 2.48 -3.68
N ALA A 155 -3.10 2.33 -3.28
CA ALA A 155 -2.10 1.72 -4.15
C ALA A 155 -2.44 0.26 -4.43
N HIS A 156 -2.94 -0.47 -3.42
CA HIS A 156 -3.36 -1.85 -3.54
C HIS A 156 -4.64 -2.01 -4.39
N GLN A 157 -5.62 -1.12 -4.21
CA GLN A 157 -6.94 -1.15 -4.87
C GLN A 157 -7.02 -0.27 -6.12
N TRP A 158 -5.88 0.16 -6.68
CA TRP A 158 -5.81 1.18 -7.73
C TRP A 158 -6.83 0.95 -8.86
N THR A 159 -6.87 -0.26 -9.40
CA THR A 159 -7.78 -0.62 -10.51
C THR A 159 -9.25 -0.40 -10.13
N ALA A 160 -9.68 -0.89 -8.97
CA ALA A 160 -11.07 -0.80 -8.53
C ALA A 160 -11.49 0.65 -8.25
N TRP A 161 -10.58 1.49 -7.75
CA TRP A 161 -10.88 2.89 -7.44
C TRP A 161 -10.85 3.75 -8.70
N ARG A 162 -9.91 3.50 -9.61
CA ARG A 162 -9.80 4.22 -10.87
C ARG A 162 -11.05 4.04 -11.75
N GLU A 163 -11.66 2.85 -11.74
CA GLU A 163 -12.91 2.54 -12.47
C GLU A 163 -14.13 3.32 -11.97
N GLN A 164 -14.12 3.78 -10.71
CA GLN A 164 -15.23 4.55 -10.13
C GLN A 164 -15.20 6.04 -10.52
N ILE A 165 -14.08 6.51 -11.08
CA ILE A 165 -13.89 7.91 -11.45
C ILE A 165 -14.30 8.11 -12.90
N ASP A 166 -15.29 8.96 -13.07
CA ASP A 166 -15.67 9.48 -14.37
C ASP A 166 -14.84 10.72 -14.69
N ASP A 167 -14.00 10.62 -15.71
CA ASP A 167 -13.04 11.67 -16.08
C ASP A 167 -13.75 12.98 -16.51
N GLU A 168 -14.96 12.87 -17.09
CA GLU A 168 -15.75 14.03 -17.52
C GLU A 168 -16.25 14.85 -16.33
N THR A 169 -16.59 14.22 -15.21
CA THR A 169 -17.08 14.91 -14.01
C THR A 169 -15.96 15.27 -13.03
N ALA A 170 -14.92 14.45 -12.93
CA ALA A 170 -13.83 14.65 -11.99
C ALA A 170 -12.81 15.71 -12.44
N PHE A 171 -12.63 15.89 -13.76
CA PHE A 171 -11.57 16.73 -14.32
C PHE A 171 -12.06 17.81 -15.29
N ALA A 172 -13.37 18.04 -15.40
CA ALA A 172 -13.88 19.13 -16.23
C ALA A 172 -13.40 20.50 -15.73
N ASP A 173 -12.83 21.29 -16.64
CA ASP A 173 -12.70 22.72 -16.45
C ASP A 173 -14.11 23.36 -16.41
N PRO A 174 -14.36 24.35 -15.54
CA PRO A 174 -15.64 25.04 -15.51
C PRO A 174 -15.94 25.63 -16.90
N PRO A 175 -17.20 25.53 -17.40
CA PRO A 175 -17.56 26.10 -18.68
C PRO A 175 -17.39 27.63 -18.61
N GLY A 176 -16.32 28.17 -19.21
CA GLY A 176 -16.11 29.62 -19.25
C GLY A 176 -14.69 30.17 -19.44
N THR A 177 -13.64 29.36 -19.58
CA THR A 177 -12.33 29.87 -20.01
C THR A 177 -12.14 29.74 -21.52
N ASP A 178 -13.07 30.33 -22.28
CA ASP A 178 -12.81 30.66 -23.67
C ASP A 178 -11.73 31.75 -23.72
N SER A 179 -10.48 31.31 -23.89
CA SER A 179 -9.44 32.15 -24.48
C SER A 179 -9.85 32.43 -25.92
N THR A 180 -10.69 33.44 -26.11
CA THR A 180 -11.00 34.04 -27.40
C THR A 180 -9.78 34.81 -27.91
N GLY A 181 -8.82 34.07 -28.46
CA GLY A 181 -7.70 34.58 -29.24
C GLY A 181 -7.97 34.37 -30.72
N GLY A 182 -8.39 35.44 -31.39
CA GLY A 182 -8.90 35.50 -32.76
C GLY A 182 -8.16 34.72 -33.85
N GLU A 183 -8.98 34.08 -34.66
CA GLU A 183 -8.71 33.47 -35.96
C GLU A 183 -8.18 34.48 -37.00
N ALA A 184 -7.10 34.11 -37.69
CA ALA A 184 -6.75 34.66 -39.01
C ALA A 184 -5.91 33.65 -39.80
N THR A 185 -6.56 32.92 -40.72
CA THR A 185 -5.91 32.37 -41.93
C THR A 185 -6.26 33.31 -43.09
N PRO A 186 -5.43 33.47 -44.15
CA PRO A 186 -5.43 32.48 -45.25
C PRO A 186 -4.11 32.34 -46.04
N GLY A 187 -3.96 31.25 -46.82
CA GLY A 187 -3.12 31.26 -48.03
C GLY A 187 -2.50 29.93 -48.48
N SER A 188 -3.02 29.38 -49.59
CA SER A 188 -2.67 28.10 -50.24
C SER A 188 -1.42 28.10 -51.14
N GLY A 189 -0.62 27.02 -51.08
CA GLY A 189 0.12 26.28 -52.15
C GLY A 189 1.20 26.97 -53.02
N PRO A 190 2.03 26.23 -53.82
CA PRO A 190 2.03 24.77 -54.13
C PRO A 190 3.41 24.05 -54.08
N GLU A 191 3.41 22.72 -54.31
CA GLU A 191 4.56 21.79 -54.50
C GLU A 191 5.42 22.05 -55.77
N PRO A 192 6.59 21.37 -55.90
CA PRO A 192 6.68 20.35 -56.96
C PRO A 192 7.46 19.05 -56.60
N ALA A 193 7.35 18.09 -57.53
CA ALA A 193 7.55 16.64 -57.46
C ALA A 193 8.93 16.07 -57.91
N SER A 194 9.00 14.72 -57.89
CA SER A 194 9.97 13.74 -58.47
C SER A 194 11.09 13.24 -57.55
N GLY A 195 11.44 11.96 -57.45
CA GLY A 195 10.98 10.73 -58.12
C GLY A 195 12.02 9.60 -57.94
N SER A 196 11.53 8.35 -58.03
CA SER A 196 12.24 7.09 -58.41
C SER A 196 12.99 6.23 -57.35
N GLY A 197 12.56 4.96 -57.28
CA GLY A 197 13.26 3.82 -56.65
C GLY A 197 14.43 3.26 -57.50
N PRO A 198 14.90 2.00 -57.28
CA PRO A 198 14.06 0.79 -57.41
C PRO A 198 14.36 -0.39 -56.43
N GLU A 199 13.64 -1.47 -56.71
CA GLU A 199 13.43 -2.81 -56.12
C GLU A 199 14.63 -3.65 -55.65
N SER A 200 14.38 -4.54 -54.67
CA SER A 200 14.61 -6.00 -54.80
C SER A 200 14.02 -6.79 -53.62
N ALA A 201 13.29 -7.86 -53.96
CA ALA A 201 12.91 -9.03 -53.14
C ALA A 201 13.11 -10.29 -54.05
N PRO A 202 12.89 -11.55 -53.62
CA PRO A 202 12.46 -12.08 -52.32
C PRO A 202 13.25 -13.33 -51.83
N GLY A 203 12.95 -13.81 -50.62
CA GLY A 203 13.39 -15.12 -50.10
C GLY A 203 12.41 -15.63 -49.04
N ALA A 204 11.98 -16.89 -49.19
CA ALA A 204 10.78 -17.51 -48.61
C ALA A 204 10.90 -18.01 -47.15
N GLY A 205 9.73 -18.20 -46.51
CA GLY A 205 9.52 -18.79 -45.17
C GLY A 205 9.80 -20.32 -45.09
N PRO A 206 9.21 -21.11 -44.15
CA PRO A 206 7.89 -20.94 -43.52
C PRO A 206 7.79 -21.32 -42.02
N GLY A 207 6.58 -21.20 -41.44
CA GLY A 207 6.15 -22.03 -40.31
C GLY A 207 5.35 -21.30 -39.22
N SER A 208 4.06 -21.03 -39.46
CA SER A 208 3.11 -20.66 -38.40
C SER A 208 2.06 -21.77 -38.29
N GLU A 209 2.05 -22.48 -37.17
CA GLU A 209 0.99 -23.41 -36.79
C GLU A 209 -0.16 -22.63 -36.10
N PRO A 210 -1.43 -23.01 -36.35
CA PRO A 210 -2.59 -22.38 -35.71
C PRO A 210 -2.90 -23.00 -34.33
N VAL A 211 -3.20 -22.14 -33.36
CA VAL A 211 -3.75 -22.48 -32.04
C VAL A 211 -5.27 -22.71 -32.16
N PRO A 212 -5.86 -23.76 -31.58
CA PRO A 212 -7.31 -24.01 -31.69
C PRO A 212 -8.12 -23.26 -30.62
N GLU A 213 -9.33 -22.86 -31.00
CA GLU A 213 -10.40 -22.34 -30.13
C GLU A 213 -10.95 -23.43 -29.18
N PRO A 214 -11.40 -23.10 -27.96
CA PRO A 214 -12.14 -24.02 -27.11
C PRO A 214 -13.65 -24.04 -27.42
N ASP A 215 -14.17 -25.26 -27.64
CA ASP A 215 -15.60 -25.61 -27.76
C ASP A 215 -16.29 -25.58 -26.37
N PRO A 216 -17.47 -24.94 -26.21
CA PRO A 216 -18.18 -24.91 -24.94
C PRO A 216 -19.22 -26.03 -24.88
N ARG A 217 -18.97 -27.04 -24.05
CA ARG A 217 -20.01 -27.91 -23.43
C ARG A 217 -19.32 -28.90 -22.50
N LEU A 218 -19.71 -28.90 -21.23
CA LEU A 218 -20.00 -30.11 -20.45
C LEU A 218 -20.65 -29.68 -19.12
N ASP A 219 -21.96 -29.90 -19.09
CA ASP A 219 -22.82 -30.34 -17.99
C ASP A 219 -22.43 -30.07 -16.53
N ALA A 220 -23.28 -29.25 -15.89
CA ALA A 220 -23.51 -29.25 -14.45
C ALA A 220 -24.20 -30.56 -14.01
N PRO A 221 -23.89 -31.07 -12.80
CA PRO A 221 -24.83 -31.92 -12.08
C PRO A 221 -25.59 -31.13 -11.00
N ASP A 222 -26.92 -31.32 -11.02
CA ASP A 222 -27.87 -30.91 -9.98
C ASP A 222 -27.50 -31.44 -8.57
N PRO A 223 -27.86 -30.71 -7.50
CA PRO A 223 -27.77 -31.14 -6.11
C PRO A 223 -29.03 -31.93 -5.71
N HIS A 224 -28.96 -32.78 -4.66
CA HIS A 224 -30.03 -33.19 -3.71
C HIS A 224 -29.60 -34.49 -2.96
N PRO A 225 -30.18 -34.87 -1.79
CA PRO A 225 -30.76 -34.08 -0.70
C PRO A 225 -30.41 -34.61 0.73
N GLU A 226 -30.95 -33.93 1.75
CA GLU A 226 -31.39 -34.41 3.09
C GLU A 226 -30.38 -34.81 4.20
N ALA A 227 -30.41 -34.06 5.32
CA ALA A 227 -30.92 -34.56 6.60
C ALA A 227 -31.08 -33.43 7.64
N GLU A 228 -32.15 -33.56 8.41
CA GLU A 228 -32.79 -32.62 9.33
C GLU A 228 -32.11 -32.55 10.70
N VAL A 229 -32.20 -31.41 11.41
CA VAL A 229 -32.49 -31.38 12.86
C VAL A 229 -33.37 -30.17 13.20
N GLN A 230 -34.41 -30.47 13.97
CA GLN A 230 -35.51 -29.63 14.45
C GLN A 230 -35.11 -28.68 15.59
N GLY A 231 -35.88 -27.59 15.73
CA GLY A 231 -35.85 -26.70 16.89
C GLY A 231 -36.82 -25.52 16.76
N GLU A 232 -38.12 -25.80 16.91
CA GLU A 232 -39.19 -24.83 17.22
C GLU A 232 -38.86 -24.11 18.56
N GLY A 233 -39.26 -22.89 18.90
CA GLY A 233 -40.22 -21.92 18.39
C GLY A 233 -40.43 -20.88 19.50
N GLY A 234 -40.94 -19.69 19.18
CA GLY A 234 -41.27 -18.68 20.21
C GLY A 234 -41.34 -17.26 19.69
N ILE A 235 -42.56 -16.82 19.40
CA ILE A 235 -42.97 -15.54 18.79
C ILE A 235 -42.96 -14.44 19.86
N GLU A 236 -42.71 -13.17 19.50
CA GLU A 236 -43.66 -12.06 19.77
C GLU A 236 -43.24 -10.76 19.07
N THR A 237 -44.23 -10.21 18.37
CA THR A 237 -44.24 -8.96 17.63
C THR A 237 -44.87 -7.91 18.52
N GLU A 238 -44.29 -6.72 18.67
CA GLU A 238 -45.08 -5.51 18.94
C GLU A 238 -44.54 -4.30 18.18
N ALA A 239 -45.51 -3.56 17.65
CA ALA A 239 -45.39 -2.37 16.85
C ALA A 239 -45.30 -1.11 17.72
N GLY A 240 -44.71 -0.05 17.18
CA GLY A 240 -44.82 1.30 17.73
C GLY A 240 -44.10 2.28 16.82
N GLY A 241 -44.87 3.01 16.01
CA GLY A 241 -44.34 4.05 15.14
C GLY A 241 -44.00 5.32 15.90
N ASP A 242 -43.16 6.15 15.31
CA ASP A 242 -43.30 7.60 15.42
C ASP A 242 -42.77 8.28 14.16
N GLN A 243 -43.59 9.19 13.64
CA GLN A 243 -43.25 10.10 12.57
C GLN A 243 -42.41 11.23 13.14
N ALA A 244 -41.25 11.49 12.52
CA ALA A 244 -40.62 12.80 12.61
C ALA A 244 -40.15 13.19 11.19
N ASP A 245 -40.89 14.13 10.61
CA ASP A 245 -40.36 15.07 9.63
C ASP A 245 -39.11 15.71 10.24
N ASP A 246 -37.94 15.48 9.65
CA ASP A 246 -36.91 16.50 9.66
C ASP A 246 -36.19 16.50 8.31
N ALA A 247 -36.33 17.63 7.64
CA ALA A 247 -35.70 17.93 6.38
C ALA A 247 -34.19 18.08 6.63
N ALA A 248 -33.47 16.98 6.52
CA ALA A 248 -32.01 17.01 6.40
C ALA A 248 -31.65 17.61 5.03
N VAL A 249 -31.57 18.93 5.01
CA VAL A 249 -30.78 19.68 4.05
C VAL A 249 -29.34 19.25 4.28
N SER A 250 -28.86 18.28 3.51
CA SER A 250 -27.42 18.05 3.38
C SER A 250 -26.79 19.35 2.90
N PRO A 251 -25.81 19.95 3.61
CA PRO A 251 -24.90 20.83 2.93
C PRO A 251 -24.01 19.93 2.08
N VAL A 252 -24.44 19.68 0.85
CA VAL A 252 -23.49 19.43 -0.23
C VAL A 252 -22.65 20.71 -0.25
N THR A 253 -21.45 20.66 0.34
CA THR A 253 -20.43 21.68 0.13
C THR A 253 -19.94 21.52 -1.31
N ASP A 254 -20.81 21.94 -2.22
CA ASP A 254 -20.48 22.25 -3.59
C ASP A 254 -19.48 23.41 -3.50
N SER A 255 -18.19 23.08 -3.52
CA SER A 255 -17.14 24.06 -3.76
C SER A 255 -16.86 24.05 -5.26
N PRO A 256 -17.35 25.05 -6.00
CA PRO A 256 -17.23 25.09 -7.45
C PRO A 256 -15.78 25.43 -7.83
N SER A 257 -15.15 24.55 -8.61
CA SER A 257 -14.00 24.78 -9.50
C SER A 257 -12.90 25.75 -9.03
N GLY A 258 -11.78 25.19 -8.53
CA GLY A 258 -10.51 25.90 -8.37
C GLY A 258 -9.56 25.16 -7.43
N VAL A 259 -8.71 24.28 -7.98
CA VAL A 259 -7.74 23.37 -7.33
C VAL A 259 -7.56 23.62 -5.82
N HIS A 260 -8.08 22.68 -5.02
CA HIS A 260 -8.00 22.64 -3.56
C HIS A 260 -6.64 23.17 -3.08
N PRO A 261 -6.58 24.18 -2.18
CA PRO A 261 -5.33 24.81 -1.78
C PRO A 261 -4.32 23.80 -1.22
N GLY A 262 -4.80 22.75 -0.52
CA GLY A 262 -3.99 21.64 -0.05
C GLY A 262 -3.37 20.79 -1.16
N ILE A 263 -4.09 20.56 -2.28
CA ILE A 263 -3.55 19.86 -3.46
C ILE A 263 -2.39 20.67 -4.06
N ARG A 264 -2.59 21.98 -4.26
CA ARG A 264 -1.54 22.86 -4.80
C ARG A 264 -0.30 22.87 -3.92
N ARG A 265 -0.48 22.93 -2.60
CA ARG A 265 0.61 22.85 -1.63
C ARG A 265 1.35 21.50 -1.72
N ALA A 266 0.62 20.39 -1.74
CA ALA A 266 1.20 19.06 -1.82
C ALA A 266 1.99 18.86 -3.12
N LEU A 267 1.44 19.25 -4.28
CA LEU A 267 2.12 19.16 -5.57
C LEU A 267 3.36 20.05 -5.65
N ALA A 268 3.30 21.27 -5.10
CA ALA A 268 4.48 22.14 -5.03
C ALA A 268 5.59 21.52 -4.19
N GLN A 269 5.28 20.99 -3.00
CA GLN A 269 6.26 20.31 -2.15
C GLN A 269 6.81 19.03 -2.79
N ALA A 270 5.97 18.27 -3.50
CA ALA A 270 6.41 17.11 -4.26
C ALA A 270 7.35 17.52 -5.41
N HIS A 271 7.14 18.68 -6.03
CA HIS A 271 8.06 19.21 -7.03
C HIS A 271 9.40 19.62 -6.42
N ASP A 272 9.40 20.23 -5.23
CA ASP A 272 10.63 20.62 -4.52
C ASP A 272 11.55 19.41 -4.27
N TYR A 273 11.02 18.19 -4.15
CA TYR A 273 11.81 16.96 -4.02
C TYR A 273 12.72 16.69 -5.22
N ILE A 274 12.36 17.16 -6.41
CA ILE A 274 13.19 16.99 -7.62
C ILE A 274 14.49 17.79 -7.51
N ASP A 275 14.41 19.01 -6.95
CA ASP A 275 15.57 19.89 -6.79
C ASP A 275 16.33 19.61 -5.49
N ALA A 276 15.61 19.23 -4.43
CA ALA A 276 16.15 18.88 -3.12
C ALA A 276 15.65 17.49 -2.70
N PRO A 277 16.38 16.41 -3.08
CA PRO A 277 15.97 15.04 -2.82
C PRO A 277 15.60 14.79 -1.34
N PRO A 278 14.45 14.16 -1.08
CA PRO A 278 14.01 13.88 0.28
C PRO A 278 14.80 12.72 0.90
N PRO A 279 14.63 12.47 2.22
CA PRO A 279 15.15 11.27 2.86
C PRO A 279 14.72 9.98 2.12
N PRO A 280 15.55 8.92 2.17
CA PRO A 280 15.22 7.64 1.54
C PRO A 280 13.87 7.10 1.98
N GLY A 281 13.14 6.48 1.05
CA GLY A 281 11.83 5.90 1.36
C GLY A 281 10.67 6.91 1.38
N ARG A 282 10.94 8.23 1.30
CA ARG A 282 9.87 9.23 1.17
C ARG A 282 9.15 9.16 -0.18
N VAL A 283 9.89 8.79 -1.21
CA VAL A 283 9.35 8.48 -2.54
C VAL A 283 9.65 7.01 -2.83
N ARG A 284 8.60 6.22 -3.07
CA ARG A 284 8.67 4.78 -3.32
C ARG A 284 8.02 4.47 -4.65
N SER A 285 8.56 3.48 -5.35
CA SER A 285 8.13 3.12 -6.70
C SER A 285 8.06 1.60 -6.84
N SER A 286 6.87 1.07 -7.09
CA SER A 286 6.62 -0.36 -7.30
C SER A 286 6.11 -0.63 -8.72
N PHE A 287 6.18 -1.90 -9.13
CA PHE A 287 5.65 -2.30 -10.44
C PHE A 287 4.13 -2.16 -10.45
N ALA A 288 3.60 -1.56 -11.52
CA ALA A 288 2.19 -1.64 -11.88
C ALA A 288 2.02 -2.62 -13.06
N THR A 289 0.79 -2.84 -13.49
CA THR A 289 0.52 -3.56 -14.73
C THR A 289 1.04 -2.78 -15.95
N GLY A 290 1.56 -3.50 -16.95
CA GLY A 290 2.14 -2.89 -18.15
C GLY A 290 3.54 -2.31 -17.94
N GLU A 291 3.85 -1.19 -18.61
CA GLU A 291 5.12 -0.46 -18.46
C GLU A 291 5.05 0.63 -17.37
N ALA A 292 3.88 0.81 -16.75
CA ALA A 292 3.65 1.83 -15.74
C ALA A 292 4.19 1.41 -14.37
N ARG A 293 4.37 2.40 -13.50
CA ARG A 293 4.77 2.20 -12.11
C ARG A 293 3.76 2.85 -11.17
N MET A 294 3.59 2.23 -10.01
CA MET A 294 2.86 2.80 -8.89
C MET A 294 3.84 3.62 -8.06
N LEU A 295 3.57 4.91 -7.95
CA LEU A 295 4.35 5.86 -7.19
C LEU A 295 3.64 6.21 -5.90
N ARG A 296 4.43 6.27 -4.83
CA ARG A 296 4.01 6.72 -3.52
C ARG A 296 4.96 7.82 -3.08
N ALA A 297 4.43 8.95 -2.66
CA ALA A 297 5.21 10.03 -2.07
C ALA A 297 4.52 10.58 -0.84
N ASP A 298 5.30 10.92 0.19
CA ASP A 298 4.78 11.45 1.43
C ASP A 298 5.43 12.81 1.77
N GLY A 299 4.70 13.63 2.51
CA GLY A 299 5.22 14.89 3.01
C GLY A 299 4.43 15.40 4.22
N PRO A 300 4.80 16.58 4.75
CA PRO A 300 4.16 17.12 5.94
C PRO A 300 2.66 17.37 5.72
N GLY A 301 1.84 16.46 6.24
CA GLY A 301 0.38 16.53 6.19
C GLY A 301 -0.25 16.08 4.87
N TRP A 302 0.48 15.37 4.01
CA TRP A 302 -0.08 14.83 2.78
C TRP A 302 0.57 13.52 2.35
N SER A 303 -0.18 12.75 1.58
CA SER A 303 0.23 11.48 0.97
C SER A 303 -0.26 11.45 -0.46
N LEU A 304 0.64 11.17 -1.42
CA LEU A 304 0.34 11.05 -2.84
C LEU A 304 0.51 9.59 -3.29
N VAL A 305 -0.43 9.13 -4.10
CA VAL A 305 -0.40 7.84 -4.79
C VAL A 305 -0.68 8.10 -6.26
N ALA A 306 0.12 7.59 -7.18
CA ALA A 306 -0.07 7.85 -8.59
C ALA A 306 0.36 6.67 -9.45
N ARG A 307 -0.22 6.58 -10.65
CA ARG A 307 0.29 5.72 -11.71
C ARG A 307 0.93 6.58 -12.78
N THR A 308 2.16 6.26 -13.18
CA THR A 308 2.99 7.12 -14.05
C THR A 308 2.35 7.49 -15.39
N ASP A 309 1.44 6.66 -15.89
CA ASP A 309 0.74 6.78 -17.16
C ASP A 309 -0.71 7.32 -17.03
N ASP A 310 -1.18 7.61 -15.82
CA ASP A 310 -2.58 7.98 -15.55
C ASP A 310 -2.66 9.25 -14.67
N ILE A 311 -3.39 9.18 -13.55
CA ILE A 311 -3.68 10.26 -12.60
C ILE A 311 -2.91 10.09 -11.28
N ALA A 312 -3.15 10.99 -10.33
CA ALA A 312 -2.73 10.85 -8.94
C ALA A 312 -3.92 11.02 -7.97
N PHE A 313 -3.78 10.48 -6.78
CA PHE A 313 -4.61 10.73 -5.61
C PHE A 313 -3.79 11.39 -4.53
N ILE A 314 -4.39 12.34 -3.83
CA ILE A 314 -3.79 13.01 -2.68
C ILE A 314 -4.73 12.87 -1.49
N LEU A 315 -4.17 12.45 -0.36
CA LEU A 315 -4.82 12.52 0.95
C LEU A 315 -4.15 13.62 1.76
N LEU A 316 -4.93 14.34 2.55
CA LEU A 316 -4.48 15.47 3.35
C LEU A 316 -4.87 15.30 4.82
N ASP A 317 -4.02 15.77 5.74
CA ASP A 317 -4.39 15.79 7.17
C ASP A 317 -5.54 16.75 7.47
N GLU A 318 -5.64 17.84 6.70
CA GLU A 318 -6.67 18.87 6.86
C GLU A 318 -8.03 18.46 6.29
N GLU A 319 -8.09 17.39 5.48
CA GLU A 319 -9.33 16.82 4.91
C GLU A 319 -9.42 15.31 5.26
N PRO A 320 -9.82 14.97 6.49
CA PRO A 320 -9.85 13.59 6.97
C PRO A 320 -10.72 12.65 6.15
N GLY A 321 -10.17 11.52 5.73
CA GLY A 321 -10.90 10.47 5.01
C GLY A 321 -11.21 10.79 3.54
N GLU A 322 -10.89 12.00 3.08
CA GLU A 322 -11.13 12.43 1.71
C GLU A 322 -9.98 12.03 0.78
N VAL A 323 -10.33 11.58 -0.42
CA VAL A 323 -9.40 11.15 -1.46
C VAL A 323 -9.54 12.10 -2.63
N LEU A 324 -8.52 12.92 -2.86
CA LEU A 324 -8.58 14.01 -3.82
C LEU A 324 -7.90 13.60 -5.13
N PRO A 325 -8.66 13.35 -6.22
CA PRO A 325 -8.09 13.02 -7.51
C PRO A 325 -7.43 14.24 -8.15
N VAL A 326 -6.29 14.00 -8.80
CA VAL A 326 -5.54 14.98 -9.59
C VAL A 326 -5.40 14.44 -11.00
N GLY A 327 -6.07 15.09 -11.94
CA GLY A 327 -6.04 14.72 -13.34
C GLY A 327 -4.64 14.83 -13.93
N ARG A 328 -4.41 14.12 -15.03
CA ARG A 328 -3.09 14.04 -15.68
C ARG A 328 -2.56 15.42 -16.08
N GLY A 329 -3.38 16.25 -16.73
CA GLY A 329 -2.95 17.59 -17.18
C GLY A 329 -1.61 17.60 -17.95
N SER A 330 -0.94 18.75 -17.98
CA SER A 330 0.38 18.90 -18.61
C SER A 330 1.56 18.76 -17.65
N GLU A 331 1.35 19.04 -16.34
CA GLU A 331 2.42 19.11 -15.34
C GLU A 331 2.68 17.78 -14.64
N LEU A 332 1.63 17.00 -14.34
CA LEU A 332 1.74 15.76 -13.57
C LEU A 332 2.70 14.74 -14.20
N PRO A 333 2.71 14.49 -15.53
CA PRO A 333 3.62 13.50 -16.11
C PRO A 333 5.09 13.85 -15.90
N GLY A 334 5.43 15.14 -15.92
CA GLY A 334 6.78 15.62 -15.64
C GLY A 334 7.18 15.39 -14.17
N LEU A 335 6.27 15.74 -13.25
CA LEU A 335 6.44 15.50 -11.83
C LEU A 335 6.63 14.01 -11.51
N LEU A 336 5.73 13.15 -11.99
CA LEU A 336 5.78 11.71 -11.72
C LEU A 336 7.06 11.07 -12.26
N LYS A 337 7.53 11.51 -13.44
CA LYS A 337 8.82 11.06 -13.98
C LYS A 337 10.00 11.49 -13.11
N GLY A 338 9.97 12.71 -12.58
CA GLY A 338 10.99 13.21 -11.65
C GLY A 338 11.01 12.39 -10.35
N LEU A 339 9.83 12.15 -9.77
CA LEU A 339 9.68 11.35 -8.55
C LEU A 339 10.12 9.88 -8.75
N ASP A 340 9.76 9.25 -9.87
CA ASP A 340 10.20 7.86 -10.17
C ASP A 340 11.73 7.73 -10.27
N ALA A 341 12.41 8.78 -10.73
CA ALA A 341 13.87 8.81 -10.81
C ALA A 341 14.54 8.93 -9.42
N LEU A 342 13.84 9.49 -8.43
CA LEU A 342 14.32 9.61 -7.04
C LEU A 342 14.02 8.35 -6.21
N ALA A 343 13.00 7.59 -6.58
CA ALA A 343 12.53 6.46 -5.79
C ALA A 343 13.63 5.41 -5.61
N VAL A 344 13.93 5.08 -4.34
CA VAL A 344 14.86 3.99 -4.01
C VAL A 344 14.21 2.67 -4.42
N ARG A 345 14.95 1.85 -5.16
CA ARG A 345 14.45 0.58 -5.69
C ARG A 345 14.96 -0.57 -4.83
N PRO A 346 14.10 -1.56 -4.51
CA PRO A 346 14.58 -2.84 -4.01
C PRO A 346 15.56 -3.44 -5.02
N ALA A 347 16.68 -3.99 -4.53
CA ALA A 347 17.70 -4.64 -5.35
C ALA A 347 17.22 -6.01 -5.87
#